data_AF-A0A202ECA7-F1
#
_entry.id   AF-A0A202ECA7-F1
#
_cell.length_a   1.000
_cell.length_b   1.000
_cell.length_c   1.000
_cell.angle_alpha   90.00
_cell.angle_beta   90.00
_cell.angle_gamma   90.00
#
_symmetry.space_group_name_H-M   'P 1'
#
loop_
_entity.id
_entity.type
_entity.pdbx_description
1 polymer ?
#
loop_
_entity_poly.entity_id
_entity_poly.type
_entity_poly.pdbx_seq_one_letter_code
_entity_poly.pdbx_strand_id
1 'polypeptide(L)'
;MTDHADFPFSDAVLSSLRTELKEFLETNDIELEDCCIIGSVCLSIRNLREHGDIDVCVAPSSRGKFEHTKDPIELASNKYQHIGISDDSIVYDDSYHDVVDGIKIVRPEIEYSHKLYRQWDKDQRDIELLEEYRQETGDWNRELVVEDYSPSVSHVFNRGIQSVRRDGIKQTLEHGVEFTRRHGPFSRRPRSDYETKPMSIPARAIQSYQQTGLKKTLQRGVRLVKVADPTGILHQYTNFRHKIKVGTLVEEKLTLKYDAAKFIAAQYSGGEFAQCDLLVYLLAIGEYRSGGEGDFDLYEKFHRYADVRPLEEFLDVVDEYFEQQDRPPVPIGYSSEVLDPVVAACVLYEQPDQFEVTIENSAADADQYPMTWFENRDFTETALDDLRTKFSMLLDSHGVLFEVIVWPPANDYFEEILDSLIEEESVHSCTRLTFDRETFDEFVYDLYATQTEVRWDYIEQKIERIGGDPSEILSIQIEVPDPRIRECNSHEMKEIKERYRERYNPQIAPDDPNTRRTIHATDDYIHNRKSRDVLEAYMEKAMEIDELISLEEPHTVEQFEELI
;
A
#
# COMPACT_ATOMS: atom_id res chain seq x y z
N MET A 1 -11.06 50.80 14.70
CA MET A 1 -12.33 50.65 15.44
C MET A 1 -13.39 50.33 14.41
N THR A 2 -13.42 49.07 14.00
CA THR A 2 -14.44 48.47 13.15
C THR A 2 -15.56 48.02 14.09
N ASP A 3 -16.80 48.45 13.82
CA ASP A 3 -17.99 47.97 14.54
C ASP A 3 -18.08 46.45 14.34
N HIS A 4 -17.82 45.69 15.40
CA HIS A 4 -18.11 44.26 15.41
C HIS A 4 -19.63 44.10 15.32
N ALA A 5 -20.09 43.40 14.29
CA ALA A 5 -21.49 43.04 14.18
C ALA A 5 -21.87 42.19 15.40
N ASP A 6 -22.67 42.76 16.31
CA ASP A 6 -23.22 42.07 17.48
C ASP A 6 -24.22 41.01 17.00
N PHE A 7 -23.71 39.83 16.65
CA PHE A 7 -24.54 38.64 16.51
C PHE A 7 -24.85 38.11 17.92
N PRO A 8 -26.12 37.86 18.27
CA PRO A 8 -26.46 37.19 19.51
C PRO A 8 -26.03 35.72 19.41
N PHE A 9 -24.80 35.44 19.82
CA PHE A 9 -24.29 34.10 19.99
C PHE A 9 -25.01 33.43 21.15
N SER A 10 -25.24 32.12 21.06
CA SER A 10 -25.68 31.37 22.24
C SER A 10 -24.50 31.32 23.21
N ASP A 11 -24.58 32.07 24.32
CA ASP A 11 -23.58 32.07 25.40
C ASP A 11 -23.18 30.65 25.83
N ALA A 12 -24.11 29.69 25.73
CA ALA A 12 -23.86 28.29 26.05
C ALA A 12 -22.85 27.62 25.09
N VAL A 13 -22.93 27.90 23.79
CA VAL A 13 -22.03 27.31 22.77
C VAL A 13 -20.62 27.84 22.97
N LEU A 14 -20.46 29.16 23.14
CA LEU A 14 -19.16 29.78 23.37
C LEU A 14 -18.52 29.33 24.69
N SER A 15 -19.33 29.16 25.74
CA SER A 15 -18.86 28.64 27.03
C SER A 15 -18.32 27.19 26.92
N SER A 16 -18.98 26.33 26.13
CA SER A 16 -18.51 24.96 25.88
C SER A 16 -17.19 24.97 25.09
N LEU A 17 -17.18 25.66 23.94
CA LEU A 17 -15.99 25.77 23.08
C LEU A 17 -14.78 26.29 23.84
N ARG A 18 -14.96 27.32 24.67
CA ARG A 18 -13.88 27.90 25.48
C ARG A 18 -13.32 26.93 26.51
N THR A 19 -14.19 26.13 27.13
CA THR A 19 -13.77 25.16 28.14
C THR A 19 -12.96 24.04 27.48
N GLU A 20 -13.48 23.48 26.40
CA GLU A 20 -12.86 22.38 25.66
C GLU A 20 -11.54 22.81 25.02
N LEU A 21 -11.52 23.97 24.36
CA LEU A 21 -10.29 24.52 23.76
C LEU A 21 -9.23 24.80 24.82
N LYS A 22 -9.59 25.38 25.97
CA LYS A 22 -8.63 25.70 27.02
C LYS A 22 -7.98 24.44 27.59
N GLU A 23 -8.76 23.39 27.85
CA GLU A 23 -8.23 22.10 28.31
C GLU A 23 -7.28 21.49 27.26
N PHE A 24 -7.65 21.55 25.98
CA PHE A 24 -6.82 21.08 24.87
C PHE A 24 -5.49 21.83 24.75
N LEU A 25 -5.52 23.16 24.85
CA LEU A 25 -4.33 24.02 24.76
C LEU A 25 -3.39 23.81 25.97
N GLU A 26 -3.95 23.76 27.18
CA GLU A 26 -3.17 23.50 28.40
C GLU A 26 -2.52 22.10 28.39
N THR A 27 -3.22 21.09 27.86
CA THR A 27 -2.71 19.72 27.76
C THR A 27 -1.53 19.61 26.78
N ASN A 28 -1.50 20.42 25.73
CA ASN A 28 -0.51 20.32 24.65
C ASN A 28 0.54 21.45 24.66
N ASP A 29 0.59 22.29 25.71
CA ASP A 29 1.51 23.44 25.81
C ASP A 29 1.44 24.38 24.57
N ILE A 30 0.21 24.69 24.13
CA ILE A 30 -0.06 25.54 22.98
C ILE A 30 -0.62 26.87 23.44
N GLU A 31 0.01 27.96 23.02
CA GLU A 31 -0.50 29.30 23.27
C GLU A 31 -1.76 29.54 22.44
N LEU A 32 -2.76 30.20 23.03
CA LEU A 32 -4.03 30.49 22.36
C LEU A 32 -3.84 31.28 21.05
N GLU A 33 -2.79 32.11 20.97
CA GLU A 33 -2.47 32.89 19.78
C GLU A 33 -1.97 32.04 18.60
N ASP A 34 -1.45 30.83 18.86
CA ASP A 34 -0.92 29.91 17.85
C ASP A 34 -1.98 28.90 17.36
N CYS A 35 -3.25 29.16 17.64
CA CYS A 35 -4.35 28.24 17.40
C CYS A 35 -5.55 28.94 16.75
N CYS A 36 -6.24 28.24 15.85
CA CYS A 36 -7.51 28.68 15.29
C CYS A 36 -8.50 27.50 15.17
N ILE A 37 -9.75 27.72 15.59
CA ILE A 37 -10.82 26.75 15.38
C ILE A 37 -11.28 26.83 13.92
N ILE A 38 -11.42 25.67 13.28
CA ILE A 38 -11.76 25.56 11.87
C ILE A 38 -12.99 24.66 11.66
N GLY A 39 -13.37 24.40 10.39
CA GLY A 39 -14.45 23.47 10.09
C GLY A 39 -15.85 23.96 10.51
N SER A 40 -16.68 23.03 10.97
CA SER A 40 -18.12 23.28 11.13
C SER A 40 -18.50 24.24 12.26
N VAL A 41 -17.57 24.53 13.19
CA VAL A 41 -17.78 25.49 14.27
C VAL A 41 -18.11 26.89 13.74
N CYS A 42 -17.51 27.31 12.61
CA CYS A 42 -17.76 28.63 12.02
C CYS A 42 -19.23 28.83 11.56
N LEU A 43 -19.94 27.73 11.23
CA LEU A 43 -21.37 27.75 10.95
C LEU A 43 -22.20 27.84 12.24
N SER A 44 -21.76 27.14 13.29
CA SER A 44 -22.49 27.07 14.57
C SER A 44 -22.52 28.38 15.33
N ILE A 45 -21.41 29.11 15.34
CA ILE A 45 -21.38 30.44 15.93
C ILE A 45 -22.29 31.42 15.17
N ARG A 46 -22.61 31.14 13.91
CA ARG A 46 -23.51 31.95 13.09
C ARG A 46 -24.97 31.50 13.17
N ASN A 47 -25.28 30.57 14.08
CA ASN A 47 -26.60 29.94 14.22
C ASN A 47 -27.09 29.27 12.91
N LEU A 48 -26.19 28.81 12.05
CA LEU A 48 -26.55 28.13 10.80
C LEU A 48 -26.84 26.63 11.05
N ARG A 49 -26.05 25.97 11.90
CA ARG A 49 -26.28 24.60 12.38
C ARG A 49 -25.42 24.25 13.59
N GLU A 50 -25.76 23.21 14.33
CA GLU A 50 -24.89 22.66 15.39
C GLU A 50 -23.65 21.97 14.79
N HIS A 51 -22.49 22.10 15.43
CA HIS A 51 -21.28 21.34 15.09
C HIS A 51 -21.28 19.98 15.81
N GLY A 52 -20.61 18.98 15.23
CA GLY A 52 -20.50 17.65 15.84
C GLY A 52 -19.16 17.41 16.54
N ASP A 53 -18.13 18.09 16.05
CA ASP A 53 -16.73 18.00 16.41
C ASP A 53 -16.11 19.42 16.42
N ILE A 54 -14.98 19.57 17.10
CA ILE A 54 -14.19 20.80 17.08
C ILE A 54 -12.90 20.53 16.34
N ASP A 55 -12.83 20.97 15.09
CA ASP A 55 -11.58 20.97 14.34
C ASP A 55 -10.70 22.15 14.76
N VAL A 56 -9.42 21.90 14.98
CA VAL A 56 -8.43 22.94 15.28
C VAL A 56 -7.26 22.87 14.29
N CYS A 57 -6.77 24.02 13.81
CA CYS A 57 -5.41 24.12 13.27
C CYS A 57 -4.51 24.91 14.21
N VAL A 58 -3.22 24.59 14.17
CA VAL A 58 -2.20 25.29 14.93
C VAL A 58 -1.07 25.75 14.03
N ALA A 59 -0.31 26.74 14.51
CA ALA A 59 0.90 27.19 13.86
C ALA A 59 1.86 26.01 13.61
N PRO A 60 2.55 25.95 12.46
CA PRO A 60 3.55 24.94 12.15
C PRO A 60 4.63 24.79 13.23
N SER A 61 5.01 25.87 13.91
CA SER A 61 5.94 25.89 15.05
C SER A 61 5.46 25.06 16.24
N SER A 62 4.15 24.93 16.41
CA SER A 62 3.51 24.23 17.55
C SER A 62 3.15 22.78 17.23
N ARG A 63 3.35 22.31 15.99
CA ARG A 63 3.02 20.94 15.56
C ARG A 63 3.85 19.84 16.21
N GLY A 64 5.03 20.16 16.74
CA GLY A 64 5.88 19.19 17.42
C GLY A 64 5.47 18.92 18.88
N LYS A 65 4.48 19.63 19.41
CA LYS A 65 4.10 19.59 20.83
C LYS A 65 2.94 18.63 21.16
N PHE A 66 2.43 17.90 20.17
CA PHE A 66 1.25 17.05 20.34
C PHE A 66 1.61 15.66 20.89
N GLU A 67 1.15 15.37 22.11
CA GLU A 67 1.22 14.00 22.67
C GLU A 67 -0.16 13.33 22.68
N HIS A 68 -1.27 14.09 22.79
CA HIS A 68 -2.62 13.53 22.92
C HIS A 68 -3.72 14.41 22.32
N THR A 69 -4.60 13.80 21.50
CA THR A 69 -5.93 14.35 21.17
C THR A 69 -6.98 13.62 22.00
N LYS A 70 -7.85 14.37 22.68
CA LYS A 70 -9.04 13.82 23.34
C LYS A 70 -10.28 14.34 22.62
N ASP A 71 -11.27 13.46 22.43
CA ASP A 71 -12.59 13.89 21.99
C ASP A 71 -13.13 14.98 22.94
N PRO A 72 -13.71 16.07 22.41
CA PRO A 72 -14.23 16.23 21.04
C PRO A 72 -13.35 17.04 20.07
N ILE A 73 -12.07 17.29 20.38
CA ILE A 73 -11.18 18.13 19.57
C ILE A 73 -10.31 17.28 18.62
N GLU A 74 -10.38 17.58 17.33
CA GLU A 74 -9.56 16.98 16.27
C GLU A 74 -8.54 17.99 15.72
N LEU A 75 -7.28 17.58 15.62
CA LEU A 75 -6.23 18.39 14.99
C LEU A 75 -6.26 18.21 13.47
N ALA A 76 -6.68 19.24 12.75
CA ALA A 76 -6.84 19.22 11.30
C ALA A 76 -5.75 20.07 10.59
N SER A 77 -4.52 19.56 10.61
CA SER A 77 -3.36 20.24 10.00
C SER A 77 -3.48 20.36 8.47
N ASN A 78 -3.14 21.54 7.93
CA ASN A 78 -3.15 21.88 6.50
C ASN A 78 -4.52 21.67 5.82
N LYS A 79 -5.64 21.79 6.56
CA LYS A 79 -6.99 21.52 6.05
C LYS A 79 -7.30 22.28 4.77
N TYR A 80 -6.91 23.56 4.68
CA TYR A 80 -7.24 24.47 3.58
C TYR A 80 -6.12 24.67 2.55
N GLN A 81 -5.01 23.92 2.66
CA GLN A 81 -3.86 24.09 1.76
C GLN A 81 -4.24 23.88 0.28
N HIS A 82 -5.25 23.05 0.02
CA HIS A 82 -5.75 22.74 -1.32
C HIS A 82 -6.49 23.90 -2.01
N ILE A 83 -6.94 24.91 -1.27
CA ILE A 83 -7.44 26.19 -1.82
C ILE A 83 -6.40 27.31 -1.71
N GLY A 84 -5.13 26.97 -1.43
CA GLY A 84 -4.02 27.90 -1.40
C GLY A 84 -3.86 28.67 -0.09
N ILE A 85 -4.51 28.25 0.99
CA ILE A 85 -4.46 28.92 2.30
C ILE A 85 -3.70 28.02 3.28
N SER A 86 -2.58 28.51 3.82
CA SER A 86 -1.78 27.78 4.81
C SER A 86 -2.32 27.97 6.23
N ASP A 87 -1.95 27.06 7.14
CA ASP A 87 -2.28 27.19 8.56
C ASP A 87 -1.67 28.48 9.16
N ASP A 88 -0.46 28.88 8.74
CA ASP A 88 0.14 30.16 9.13
C ASP A 88 -0.76 31.35 8.79
N SER A 89 -1.33 31.37 7.58
CA SER A 89 -2.25 32.43 7.17
C SER A 89 -3.51 32.43 8.01
N ILE A 90 -4.07 31.25 8.31
CA ILE A 90 -5.29 31.15 9.13
C ILE A 90 -5.03 31.63 10.55
N VAL A 91 -3.87 31.29 11.13
CA VAL A 91 -3.54 31.62 12.52
C VAL A 91 -3.10 33.08 12.67
N TYR A 92 -2.28 33.61 11.77
CA TYR A 92 -1.61 34.91 11.97
C TYR A 92 -2.13 36.06 11.10
N ASP A 93 -2.93 35.81 10.07
CA ASP A 93 -3.53 36.86 9.26
C ASP A 93 -5.00 37.04 9.65
N ASP A 94 -5.27 38.15 10.34
CA ASP A 94 -6.59 38.55 10.87
C ASP A 94 -7.68 38.62 9.79
N SER A 95 -7.34 38.61 8.50
CA SER A 95 -8.34 38.55 7.43
C SER A 95 -9.00 37.17 7.30
N TYR A 96 -8.37 36.10 7.79
CA TYR A 96 -8.83 34.71 7.62
C TYR A 96 -9.61 34.16 8.82
N HIS A 97 -9.70 34.88 9.93
CA HIS A 97 -10.48 34.45 11.09
C HIS A 97 -11.24 35.62 11.74
N ASP A 98 -12.34 35.31 12.43
CA ASP A 98 -12.98 36.22 13.36
C ASP A 98 -12.48 35.93 14.77
N VAL A 99 -12.41 36.96 15.62
CA VAL A 99 -12.09 36.80 17.04
C VAL A 99 -13.37 36.92 17.86
N VAL A 100 -13.83 35.82 18.45
CA VAL A 100 -15.04 35.74 19.27
C VAL A 100 -14.67 35.33 20.68
N ASP A 101 -14.92 36.19 21.68
CA ASP A 101 -14.49 36.00 23.08
C ASP A 101 -12.99 35.65 23.23
N GLY A 102 -12.15 36.25 22.37
CA GLY A 102 -10.70 36.01 22.34
C GLY A 102 -10.26 34.74 21.63
N ILE A 103 -11.19 33.97 21.03
CA ILE A 103 -10.90 32.76 20.27
C ILE A 103 -10.93 33.07 18.77
N LYS A 104 -9.89 32.63 18.04
CA LYS A 104 -9.82 32.74 16.58
C LYS A 104 -10.66 31.63 15.95
N ILE A 105 -11.63 32.00 15.11
CA ILE A 105 -12.51 31.07 14.38
C ILE A 105 -12.44 31.41 12.90
N VAL A 106 -12.15 30.42 12.06
CA VAL A 106 -12.03 30.59 10.61
C VAL A 106 -13.25 31.31 10.01
N ARG A 107 -13.02 32.23 9.07
CA ARG A 107 -14.14 32.92 8.40
C ARG A 107 -14.92 31.96 7.49
N PRO A 108 -16.25 32.12 7.39
CA PRO A 108 -17.14 31.17 6.70
C PRO A 108 -16.87 31.08 5.20
N GLU A 109 -16.27 32.10 4.59
CA GLU A 109 -15.88 32.13 3.18
C GLU A 109 -14.82 31.08 2.84
N ILE A 110 -13.92 30.81 3.79
CA ILE A 110 -12.86 29.81 3.66
C ILE A 110 -13.48 28.41 3.71
N GLU A 111 -14.36 28.17 4.69
CA GLU A 111 -15.08 26.89 4.80
C GLU A 111 -16.04 26.68 3.63
N TYR A 112 -16.69 27.74 3.16
CA TYR A 112 -17.49 27.73 1.94
C TYR A 112 -16.63 27.34 0.74
N SER A 113 -15.47 27.98 0.54
CA SER A 113 -14.55 27.66 -0.55
C SER A 113 -14.05 26.21 -0.47
N HIS A 114 -13.73 25.73 0.74
CA HIS A 114 -13.31 24.37 1.01
C HIS A 114 -14.38 23.34 0.63
N LYS A 115 -15.63 23.57 1.07
CA LYS A 115 -16.79 22.71 0.80
C LYS A 115 -17.20 22.75 -0.66
N LEU A 116 -17.28 23.94 -1.25
CA LEU A 116 -17.58 24.15 -2.67
C LEU A 116 -16.56 23.43 -3.57
N TYR A 117 -15.29 23.45 -3.17
CA TYR A 117 -14.23 22.74 -3.86
C TYR A 117 -14.34 21.22 -3.69
N ARG A 118 -14.74 20.68 -2.52
CA ARG A 118 -14.84 19.23 -2.23
C ARG A 118 -16.10 18.56 -2.78
N GLN A 119 -17.23 19.26 -2.81
CA GLN A 119 -18.52 18.77 -3.31
C GLN A 119 -18.97 17.43 -2.71
N TRP A 120 -18.73 17.19 -1.41
CA TRP A 120 -19.25 15.98 -0.78
C TRP A 120 -20.76 16.10 -0.56
N ASP A 121 -21.47 14.97 -0.62
CA ASP A 121 -22.92 14.96 -0.41
C ASP A 121 -23.32 15.54 0.95
N LYS A 122 -22.53 15.24 2.00
CA LYS A 122 -22.73 15.80 3.35
C LYS A 122 -22.51 17.31 3.43
N ASP A 123 -21.74 17.89 2.51
CA ASP A 123 -21.43 19.33 2.49
C ASP A 123 -22.49 20.15 1.74
N GLN A 124 -23.39 19.53 0.96
CA GLN A 124 -24.39 20.27 0.16
C GLN A 124 -25.29 21.14 1.04
N ARG A 125 -25.73 20.61 2.19
CA ARG A 125 -26.56 21.39 3.12
C ARG A 125 -25.81 22.55 3.74
N ASP A 126 -24.53 22.36 4.06
CA ASP A 126 -23.67 23.42 4.60
C ASP A 126 -23.43 24.52 3.57
N ILE A 127 -23.26 24.17 2.29
CA ILE A 127 -23.10 25.11 1.19
C ILE A 127 -24.38 25.95 1.00
N GLU A 128 -25.57 25.33 1.05
CA GLU A 128 -26.85 26.04 0.99
C GLU A 128 -26.98 27.06 2.12
N LEU A 129 -26.69 26.66 3.36
CA LEU A 129 -26.74 27.54 4.54
C LEU A 129 -25.75 28.71 4.41
N LEU A 130 -24.55 28.46 3.88
CA LEU A 130 -23.53 29.50 3.66
C LEU A 130 -23.92 30.45 2.52
N GLU A 131 -24.61 29.98 1.48
CA GLU A 131 -25.16 30.86 0.43
C GLU A 131 -26.33 31.71 0.93
N GLU A 132 -27.22 31.14 1.74
CA GLU A 132 -28.27 31.89 2.43
C GLU A 132 -27.64 32.97 3.32
N TYR A 133 -26.66 32.59 4.15
CA TYR A 133 -25.90 33.50 5.00
C TYR A 133 -25.24 34.62 4.19
N ARG A 134 -24.56 34.29 3.08
CA ARG A 134 -23.93 35.24 2.15
C ARG A 134 -24.92 36.30 1.61
N GLN A 135 -26.19 35.93 1.41
CA GLN A 135 -27.21 36.84 0.89
C GLN A 135 -27.79 37.75 1.97
N GLU A 136 -27.84 37.27 3.22
CA GLU A 136 -28.46 37.96 4.34
C GLU A 136 -27.49 38.85 5.13
N THR A 137 -26.21 38.49 5.15
CA THR A 137 -25.19 39.19 5.94
C THR A 137 -24.50 40.32 5.16
N GLY A 138 -24.18 41.41 5.86
CA GLY A 138 -23.28 42.45 5.34
C GLY A 138 -21.78 42.14 5.55
N ASP A 139 -21.48 41.10 6.33
CA ASP A 139 -20.11 40.76 6.78
C ASP A 139 -19.33 39.90 5.75
N TRP A 140 -19.99 39.41 4.69
CA TRP A 140 -19.37 38.48 3.76
C TRP A 140 -18.25 39.13 2.93
N ASN A 141 -17.01 38.70 3.14
CA ASN A 141 -15.85 39.18 2.37
C ASN A 141 -15.61 38.31 1.13
N ARG A 142 -16.06 38.83 -0.01
CA ARG A 142 -15.89 38.16 -1.32
C ARG A 142 -14.44 37.91 -1.70
N GLU A 143 -13.47 38.67 -1.18
CA GLU A 143 -12.05 38.50 -1.53
C GLU A 143 -11.44 37.22 -0.94
N LEU A 144 -12.07 36.67 0.11
CA LEU A 144 -11.66 35.39 0.72
C LEU A 144 -12.26 34.17 0.01
N VAL A 145 -13.24 34.38 -0.87
CA VAL A 145 -13.88 33.28 -1.60
C VAL A 145 -12.99 32.87 -2.78
N VAL A 146 -12.59 31.61 -2.79
CA VAL A 146 -11.80 31.02 -3.87
C VAL A 146 -12.74 30.32 -4.86
N GLU A 147 -13.36 31.09 -5.76
CA GLU A 147 -14.31 30.55 -6.76
C GLU A 147 -13.58 29.88 -7.97
N ASP A 148 -12.37 30.33 -8.30
CA ASP A 148 -11.64 29.98 -9.53
C ASP A 148 -10.26 29.36 -9.22
N TYR A 149 -10.20 28.36 -8.34
CA TYR A 149 -8.97 27.57 -8.21
C TYR A 149 -8.83 26.67 -9.45
N SER A 150 -7.96 27.07 -10.37
CA SER A 150 -7.38 26.17 -11.37
C SER A 150 -6.24 25.41 -10.68
N PRO A 151 -6.50 24.19 -10.19
CA PRO A 151 -5.48 23.44 -9.46
C PRO A 151 -4.21 23.30 -10.31
N SER A 152 -3.06 23.43 -9.66
CA SER A 152 -1.82 23.00 -10.28
C SER A 152 -1.98 21.53 -10.68
N VAL A 153 -1.35 21.13 -11.78
CA VAL A 153 -1.49 19.76 -12.32
C VAL A 153 -1.14 18.70 -11.26
N SER A 154 -0.19 19.01 -10.37
CA SER A 154 0.18 18.17 -9.23
C SER A 154 -0.95 18.04 -8.20
N HIS A 155 -1.75 19.07 -7.99
CA HIS A 155 -2.83 19.07 -7.01
C HIS A 155 -4.09 18.32 -7.50
N VAL A 156 -4.41 18.40 -8.80
CA VAL A 156 -5.44 17.55 -9.44
C VAL A 156 -5.07 16.07 -9.32
N PHE A 157 -3.79 15.76 -9.53
CA PHE A 157 -3.27 14.41 -9.47
C PHE A 157 -3.40 13.83 -8.06
N ASN A 158 -2.96 14.58 -7.04
CA ASN A 158 -3.07 14.18 -5.64
C ASN A 158 -4.54 13.98 -5.20
N ARG A 159 -5.45 14.80 -5.73
CA ARG A 159 -6.89 14.70 -5.43
C ARG A 159 -7.59 13.57 -6.17
N GLY A 160 -7.17 13.30 -7.41
CA GLY A 160 -7.59 12.11 -8.17
C GLY A 160 -7.22 10.83 -7.42
N ILE A 161 -6.03 10.80 -6.82
CA ILE A 161 -5.57 9.71 -5.95
C ILE A 161 -6.43 9.62 -4.68
N GLN A 162 -6.74 10.74 -4.02
CA GLN A 162 -7.58 10.74 -2.81
C GLN A 162 -9.06 10.39 -3.05
N SER A 163 -9.66 10.84 -4.15
CA SER A 163 -11.05 10.49 -4.51
C SER A 163 -11.18 9.03 -4.92
N VAL A 164 -10.19 8.49 -5.63
CA VAL A 164 -10.10 7.06 -5.93
C VAL A 164 -9.98 6.23 -4.65
N ARG A 165 -9.21 6.71 -3.66
CA ARG A 165 -9.03 6.06 -2.36
C ARG A 165 -10.32 6.04 -1.52
N ARG A 166 -11.24 7.00 -1.69
CA ARG A 166 -12.46 7.11 -0.87
C ARG A 166 -13.75 6.62 -1.55
N ASP A 167 -13.97 6.97 -2.82
CA ASP A 167 -15.29 6.81 -3.48
C ASP A 167 -15.28 5.75 -4.61
N GLY A 168 -14.09 5.22 -4.96
CA GLY A 168 -13.92 4.27 -6.05
C GLY A 168 -14.03 4.88 -7.46
N ILE A 169 -13.41 4.21 -8.44
CA ILE A 169 -13.14 4.74 -9.80
C ILE A 169 -14.42 5.16 -10.55
N LYS A 170 -15.53 4.44 -10.38
CA LYS A 170 -16.79 4.72 -11.08
C LYS A 170 -17.36 6.08 -10.67
N GLN A 171 -17.39 6.37 -9.38
CA GLN A 171 -17.88 7.63 -8.83
C GLN A 171 -16.91 8.77 -9.12
N THR A 172 -15.59 8.50 -9.09
CA THR A 172 -14.56 9.46 -9.51
C THR A 172 -14.64 9.83 -11.00
N LEU A 173 -15.01 8.89 -11.88
CA LEU A 173 -15.23 9.17 -13.30
C LEU A 173 -16.52 9.96 -13.55
N GLU A 174 -17.60 9.63 -12.84
CA GLU A 174 -18.86 10.39 -12.91
C GLU A 174 -18.64 11.82 -12.39
N HIS A 175 -17.99 11.99 -11.24
CA HIS A 175 -17.63 13.30 -10.68
C HIS A 175 -16.60 14.05 -11.54
N GLY A 176 -15.63 13.36 -12.14
CA GLY A 176 -14.62 13.98 -13.01
C GLY A 176 -15.21 14.49 -14.33
N VAL A 177 -16.14 13.74 -14.93
CA VAL A 177 -16.90 14.17 -16.12
C VAL A 177 -17.82 15.35 -15.78
N GLU A 178 -18.47 15.33 -14.62
CA GLU A 178 -19.35 16.39 -14.17
C GLU A 178 -18.59 17.67 -13.77
N PHE A 179 -17.44 17.53 -13.11
CA PHE A 179 -16.52 18.62 -12.76
C PHE A 179 -16.00 19.33 -14.01
N THR A 180 -15.57 18.57 -15.02
CA THR A 180 -15.08 19.11 -16.31
C THR A 180 -16.20 19.76 -17.12
N ARG A 181 -17.43 19.24 -17.03
CA ARG A 181 -18.63 19.84 -17.65
C ARG A 181 -19.00 21.17 -17.00
N ARG A 182 -18.82 21.32 -15.69
CA ARG A 182 -19.17 22.53 -14.91
C ARG A 182 -18.08 23.61 -14.97
N HIS A 183 -16.80 23.24 -14.95
CA HIS A 183 -15.66 24.17 -14.79
C HIS A 183 -14.71 24.22 -16.01
N GLY A 184 -14.98 23.45 -17.07
CA GLY A 184 -14.17 23.50 -18.27
C GLY A 184 -14.29 24.85 -19.00
N PRO A 185 -13.23 25.33 -19.67
CA PRO A 185 -13.16 26.64 -20.34
C PRO A 185 -14.13 26.85 -21.53
N PHE A 186 -15.09 25.95 -21.72
CA PHE A 186 -16.05 25.94 -22.83
C PHE A 186 -17.52 25.96 -22.39
N SER A 187 -17.83 26.19 -21.10
CA SER A 187 -19.22 26.23 -20.61
C SER A 187 -20.03 27.44 -21.12
N ARG A 188 -19.41 28.42 -21.79
CA ARG A 188 -20.12 29.56 -22.43
C ARG A 188 -19.42 30.04 -23.71
N ARG A 189 -19.79 29.52 -24.89
CA ARG A 189 -19.79 30.28 -26.18
C ARG A 189 -20.46 29.49 -27.32
N PRO A 190 -21.20 30.16 -28.24
CA PRO A 190 -21.86 29.50 -29.35
C PRO A 190 -20.89 29.16 -30.50
N ARG A 191 -21.27 28.11 -31.23
CA ARG A 191 -20.62 27.57 -32.44
C ARG A 191 -20.40 28.63 -33.51
N SER A 192 -19.14 28.91 -33.85
CA SER A 192 -18.65 28.92 -35.24
C SER A 192 -17.13 29.08 -35.24
N ASP A 193 -16.51 28.35 -36.16
CA ASP A 193 -15.13 28.43 -36.65
C ASP A 193 -14.01 27.97 -35.70
N TYR A 194 -13.53 26.74 -35.94
CA TYR A 194 -12.29 26.22 -35.38
C TYR A 194 -11.43 25.54 -36.44
N GLU A 195 -10.41 26.26 -36.90
CA GLU A 195 -9.20 25.71 -37.50
C GLU A 195 -8.09 25.54 -36.45
N THR A 196 -7.31 24.47 -36.68
CA THR A 196 -6.01 24.10 -36.11
C THR A 196 -5.40 25.00 -35.01
N LYS A 197 -5.67 24.67 -33.75
CA LYS A 197 -4.80 25.01 -32.61
C LYS A 197 -4.47 23.77 -31.78
N PRO A 198 -3.31 23.73 -31.10
CA PRO A 198 -2.96 22.63 -30.19
C PRO A 198 -4.01 22.54 -29.09
N MET A 199 -4.71 21.41 -29.05
CA MET A 199 -5.74 21.13 -28.05
C MET A 199 -5.14 20.25 -26.95
N SER A 200 -5.54 20.51 -25.70
CA SER A 200 -5.25 19.62 -24.59
C SER A 200 -5.89 18.24 -24.79
N ILE A 201 -5.33 17.21 -24.16
CA ILE A 201 -5.83 15.82 -24.26
C ILE A 201 -7.33 15.71 -23.92
N PRO A 202 -7.87 16.41 -22.90
CA PRO A 202 -9.31 16.40 -22.61
C PRO A 202 -10.16 17.01 -23.74
N ALA A 203 -9.71 18.10 -24.37
CA ALA A 203 -10.42 18.73 -25.48
C ALA A 203 -10.46 17.82 -26.72
N ARG A 204 -9.38 17.06 -26.98
CA ARG A 204 -9.34 16.03 -28.03
C ARG A 204 -10.27 14.86 -27.74
N ALA A 205 -10.38 14.44 -26.47
CA ALA A 205 -11.30 13.38 -26.06
C ALA A 205 -12.77 13.80 -26.27
N ILE A 206 -13.15 15.01 -25.87
CA ILE A 206 -14.51 15.55 -26.06
C ILE A 206 -14.82 15.72 -27.55
N GLN A 207 -13.88 16.23 -28.35
CA GLN A 207 -14.03 16.36 -29.80
C GLN A 207 -14.20 14.98 -30.45
N SER A 208 -13.38 13.99 -30.07
CA SER A 208 -13.50 12.62 -30.56
C SER A 208 -14.84 12.00 -30.16
N TYR A 209 -15.32 12.25 -28.94
CA TYR A 209 -16.61 11.76 -28.44
C TYR A 209 -17.76 12.28 -29.30
N GLN A 210 -17.77 13.59 -29.56
CA GLN A 210 -18.79 14.23 -30.39
C GLN A 210 -18.75 13.79 -31.86
N GLN A 211 -17.58 13.44 -32.38
CA GLN A 211 -17.39 13.07 -33.80
C GLN A 211 -17.52 11.56 -34.07
N THR A 212 -17.14 10.71 -33.13
CA THR A 212 -16.96 9.26 -33.38
C THR A 212 -17.66 8.35 -32.38
N GLY A 213 -18.32 8.93 -31.36
CA GLY A 213 -19.03 8.20 -30.31
C GLY A 213 -18.11 7.69 -29.19
N LEU A 214 -18.75 7.25 -28.10
CA LEU A 214 -18.11 6.86 -26.84
C LEU A 214 -17.06 5.75 -27.02
N LYS A 215 -17.42 4.69 -27.75
CA LYS A 215 -16.56 3.50 -27.92
C LYS A 215 -15.23 3.83 -28.62
N LYS A 216 -15.27 4.55 -29.75
CA LYS A 216 -14.04 4.92 -30.50
C LYS A 216 -13.19 5.96 -29.78
N THR A 217 -13.81 6.78 -28.94
CA THR A 217 -13.13 7.79 -28.14
C THR A 217 -12.41 7.18 -26.96
N LEU A 218 -13.04 6.20 -26.29
CA LEU A 218 -12.37 5.38 -25.28
C LEU A 218 -11.18 4.64 -25.89
N GLN A 219 -11.34 4.02 -27.06
CA GLN A 219 -10.24 3.36 -27.77
C GLN A 219 -9.07 4.30 -28.09
N ARG A 220 -9.35 5.54 -28.51
CA ARG A 220 -8.32 6.57 -28.77
C ARG A 220 -7.69 7.13 -27.48
N GLY A 221 -8.48 7.29 -26.43
CA GLY A 221 -7.99 7.71 -25.11
C GLY A 221 -7.05 6.69 -24.50
N VAL A 222 -7.41 5.40 -24.55
CA VAL A 222 -6.56 4.29 -24.11
C VAL A 222 -5.26 4.22 -24.92
N ARG A 223 -5.31 4.41 -26.25
CA ARG A 223 -4.08 4.51 -27.07
C ARG A 223 -3.19 5.69 -26.72
N LEU A 224 -3.77 6.86 -26.43
CA LEU A 224 -2.99 8.04 -26.05
C LEU A 224 -2.34 7.88 -24.67
N VAL A 225 -3.02 7.19 -23.74
CA VAL A 225 -2.45 6.81 -22.43
C VAL A 225 -1.33 5.77 -22.61
N LYS A 226 -1.44 4.84 -23.56
CA LYS A 226 -0.37 3.87 -23.89
C LYS A 226 0.87 4.50 -24.55
N VAL A 227 0.74 5.64 -25.23
CA VAL A 227 1.86 6.28 -25.97
C VAL A 227 2.58 7.36 -25.14
N ALA A 228 1.95 7.86 -24.07
CA ALA A 228 2.46 8.99 -23.31
C ALA A 228 3.37 8.64 -22.12
N ASP A 229 3.64 7.36 -21.82
CA ASP A 229 4.61 7.03 -20.77
C ASP A 229 5.27 5.64 -20.94
N PRO A 230 6.55 5.58 -21.39
CA PRO A 230 7.33 4.34 -21.42
C PRO A 230 7.93 3.95 -20.07
N THR A 231 7.73 4.71 -18.98
CA THR A 231 8.46 4.50 -17.72
C THR A 231 7.62 4.86 -16.48
N GLY A 232 6.86 3.89 -15.94
CA GLY A 232 6.73 3.74 -14.48
C GLY A 232 5.63 4.47 -13.69
N ILE A 233 4.76 5.33 -14.23
CA ILE A 233 3.91 6.20 -13.38
C ILE A 233 2.40 6.15 -13.74
N LEU A 234 1.80 4.96 -13.67
CA LEU A 234 0.36 4.78 -13.40
C LEU A 234 0.20 3.95 -12.11
N HIS A 235 0.90 4.42 -11.08
CA HIS A 235 1.24 3.82 -9.78
C HIS A 235 0.05 3.14 -9.04
N GLN A 236 0.06 1.81 -9.11
CA GLN A 236 -0.13 0.84 -8.00
C GLN A 236 -1.45 0.73 -7.19
N TYR A 237 -2.40 1.69 -7.14
CA TYR A 237 -3.65 1.52 -6.33
C TYR A 237 -4.97 1.94 -6.99
N THR A 238 -5.12 1.62 -8.27
CA THR A 238 -6.45 1.41 -8.87
C THR A 238 -6.46 -0.03 -9.35
N ASN A 239 -7.16 -0.90 -8.62
CA ASN A 239 -7.34 -2.35 -8.85
C ASN A 239 -6.76 -2.81 -10.19
N PHE A 240 -5.67 -3.59 -10.19
CA PHE A 240 -5.13 -4.22 -11.41
C PHE A 240 -6.27 -4.84 -12.23
N ARG A 241 -7.19 -5.54 -11.55
CA ARG A 241 -8.48 -6.05 -12.06
C ARG A 241 -9.31 -5.03 -12.86
N HIS A 242 -9.38 -3.76 -12.44
CA HIS A 242 -10.12 -2.70 -13.15
C HIS A 242 -9.36 -2.17 -14.38
N LYS A 243 -8.03 -2.08 -14.34
CA LYS A 243 -7.21 -1.63 -15.47
C LYS A 243 -7.21 -2.66 -16.59
N ILE A 244 -7.10 -3.93 -16.23
CA ILE A 244 -7.21 -5.01 -17.20
C ILE A 244 -8.63 -5.03 -17.77
N LYS A 245 -9.67 -4.97 -16.94
CA LYS A 245 -11.07 -4.92 -17.41
C LYS A 245 -11.36 -3.75 -18.37
N VAL A 246 -10.68 -2.61 -18.21
CA VAL A 246 -10.79 -1.46 -19.14
C VAL A 246 -9.89 -1.63 -20.37
N GLY A 247 -8.71 -2.25 -20.23
CA GLY A 247 -7.80 -2.58 -21.33
C GLY A 247 -8.37 -3.65 -22.26
N THR A 248 -9.03 -4.66 -21.71
CA THR A 248 -9.61 -5.78 -22.46
C THR A 248 -10.98 -5.50 -23.06
N LEU A 249 -11.68 -4.48 -22.57
CA LEU A 249 -12.80 -3.88 -23.30
C LEU A 249 -12.37 -3.28 -24.65
N VAL A 250 -11.05 -3.13 -24.90
CA VAL A 250 -10.47 -2.51 -26.10
C VAL A 250 -9.54 -3.45 -26.90
N GLU A 251 -8.89 -4.45 -26.28
CA GLU A 251 -8.04 -5.46 -26.94
C GLU A 251 -8.30 -6.87 -26.36
N GLU A 252 -8.39 -7.91 -27.20
CA GLU A 252 -8.70 -9.28 -26.72
C GLU A 252 -7.58 -9.94 -25.91
N LYS A 253 -6.34 -9.44 -26.00
CA LYS A 253 -5.13 -10.03 -25.40
C LYS A 253 -4.13 -8.94 -25.02
N LEU A 254 -3.68 -8.90 -23.75
CA LEU A 254 -2.68 -7.94 -23.25
C LEU A 254 -1.48 -8.70 -22.70
N THR A 255 -0.29 -8.47 -23.26
CA THR A 255 0.97 -9.05 -22.79
C THR A 255 1.79 -8.00 -22.04
N LEU A 256 2.35 -8.36 -20.88
CA LEU A 256 3.19 -7.49 -20.07
C LEU A 256 4.24 -8.28 -19.29
N LYS A 257 5.34 -7.62 -18.89
CA LYS A 257 6.30 -8.19 -17.96
C LYS A 257 5.74 -8.17 -16.54
N TYR A 258 5.79 -9.30 -15.87
CA TYR A 258 5.30 -9.52 -14.52
C TYR A 258 6.43 -9.99 -13.61
N ASP A 259 6.41 -9.55 -12.37
CA ASP A 259 7.39 -9.93 -11.36
C ASP A 259 7.03 -11.30 -10.78
N ALA A 260 8.00 -12.21 -10.69
CA ALA A 260 7.73 -13.60 -10.30
C ALA A 260 7.23 -13.72 -8.86
N ALA A 261 7.75 -12.91 -7.91
CA ALA A 261 7.28 -12.91 -6.53
C ALA A 261 5.82 -12.48 -6.46
N LYS A 262 5.45 -11.42 -7.21
CA LYS A 262 4.06 -10.97 -7.32
C LYS A 262 3.16 -11.99 -8.00
N PHE A 263 3.69 -12.79 -8.94
CA PHE A 263 2.93 -13.84 -9.61
C PHE A 263 2.56 -14.94 -8.63
N ILE A 264 3.55 -15.41 -7.87
CA ILE A 264 3.38 -16.47 -6.86
C ILE A 264 2.43 -15.97 -5.76
N ALA A 265 2.66 -14.78 -5.21
CA ALA A 265 1.79 -14.21 -4.17
C ALA A 265 0.34 -13.97 -4.64
N ALA A 266 0.10 -13.78 -5.93
CA ALA A 266 -1.26 -13.65 -6.46
C ALA A 266 -2.04 -14.98 -6.47
N GLN A 267 -1.39 -16.11 -6.19
CA GLN A 267 -2.01 -17.44 -6.14
C GLN A 267 -2.55 -17.81 -4.76
N TYR A 268 -2.43 -16.92 -3.76
CA TYR A 268 -3.11 -17.09 -2.49
C TYR A 268 -4.59 -16.76 -2.61
N SER A 269 -5.43 -17.59 -1.99
CA SER A 269 -6.88 -17.40 -1.91
C SER A 269 -7.35 -17.78 -0.51
N GLY A 270 -7.95 -16.83 0.21
CA GLY A 270 -8.45 -17.09 1.56
C GLY A 270 -7.36 -17.40 2.60
N GLY A 271 -6.13 -16.94 2.38
CA GLY A 271 -4.99 -17.17 3.29
C GLY A 271 -4.20 -18.44 3.00
N GLU A 272 -4.64 -19.28 2.06
CA GLU A 272 -3.95 -20.51 1.65
C GLU A 272 -3.46 -20.38 0.20
N PHE A 273 -2.32 -21.00 -0.11
CA PHE A 273 -1.81 -21.07 -1.48
C PHE A 273 -2.68 -21.99 -2.32
N ALA A 274 -3.36 -21.46 -3.33
CA ALA A 274 -4.43 -22.18 -4.04
C ALA A 274 -3.96 -22.99 -5.27
N GLN A 275 -2.68 -22.90 -5.64
CA GLN A 275 -2.12 -23.50 -6.86
C GLN A 275 -0.98 -24.48 -6.54
N CYS A 276 -1.19 -25.41 -5.59
CA CYS A 276 -0.18 -26.44 -5.28
C CYS A 276 0.02 -27.44 -6.43
N ASP A 277 -0.83 -27.44 -7.47
CA ASP A 277 -0.60 -28.13 -8.74
C ASP A 277 0.67 -27.62 -9.45
N LEU A 278 1.02 -26.33 -9.33
CA LEU A 278 2.31 -25.80 -9.78
C LEU A 278 3.49 -26.56 -9.15
N LEU A 279 3.37 -26.98 -7.90
CA LEU A 279 4.42 -27.71 -7.19
C LEU A 279 4.58 -29.14 -7.74
N VAL A 280 3.45 -29.81 -8.03
CA VAL A 280 3.44 -31.13 -8.70
C VAL A 280 4.15 -31.03 -10.06
N TYR A 281 3.83 -30.00 -10.85
CA TYR A 281 4.47 -29.77 -12.14
C TYR A 281 5.96 -29.44 -12.00
N LEU A 282 6.35 -28.60 -11.04
CA LEU A 282 7.76 -28.26 -10.80
C LEU A 282 8.59 -29.47 -10.37
N LEU A 283 8.03 -30.37 -9.55
CA LEU A 283 8.67 -31.64 -9.18
C LEU A 283 8.84 -32.54 -10.40
N ALA A 284 7.79 -32.73 -11.19
CA ALA A 284 7.83 -33.56 -12.39
C ALA A 284 8.79 -33.01 -13.47
N ILE A 285 8.83 -31.69 -13.67
CA ILE A 285 9.81 -31.03 -14.56
C ILE A 285 11.22 -31.26 -14.04
N GLY A 286 11.45 -31.07 -12.74
CA GLY A 286 12.76 -31.28 -12.13
C GLY A 286 13.28 -32.70 -12.39
N GLU A 287 12.41 -33.69 -12.21
CA GLU A 287 12.80 -35.09 -12.36
C GLU A 287 12.96 -35.52 -13.81
N TYR A 288 12.13 -35.00 -14.71
CA TYR A 288 12.31 -35.22 -16.14
C TYR A 288 13.62 -34.61 -16.65
N ARG A 289 13.96 -33.40 -16.20
CA ARG A 289 15.13 -32.63 -16.68
C ARG A 289 16.45 -33.07 -16.06
N SER A 290 16.43 -33.72 -14.89
CA SER A 290 17.62 -34.30 -14.26
C SER A 290 18.15 -35.54 -15.00
N GLY A 291 17.36 -36.11 -15.93
CA GLY A 291 17.71 -37.31 -16.70
C GLY A 291 17.58 -38.60 -15.90
N GLY A 292 16.88 -38.58 -14.77
CA GLY A 292 16.54 -39.76 -13.99
C GLY A 292 15.53 -40.67 -14.69
N GLU A 293 15.51 -41.96 -14.32
CA GLU A 293 14.33 -42.83 -14.51
C GLU A 293 13.26 -42.39 -13.49
N GLY A 294 12.77 -41.16 -13.66
CA GLY A 294 12.02 -40.43 -12.65
C GLY A 294 10.81 -41.19 -12.10
N ASP A 295 10.63 -41.11 -10.78
CA ASP A 295 9.40 -41.51 -10.13
C ASP A 295 8.34 -40.43 -10.37
N PHE A 296 7.39 -40.70 -11.26
CA PHE A 296 6.26 -39.81 -11.57
C PHE A 296 5.01 -40.18 -10.77
N ASP A 297 5.09 -41.01 -9.73
CA ASP A 297 3.95 -41.51 -8.96
C ASP A 297 3.05 -40.36 -8.44
N LEU A 298 3.66 -39.27 -7.95
CA LEU A 298 2.92 -38.08 -7.49
C LEU A 298 2.11 -37.45 -8.64
N TYR A 299 2.74 -37.26 -9.80
CA TYR A 299 2.10 -36.69 -10.98
C TYR A 299 0.97 -37.59 -11.50
N GLU A 300 1.22 -38.89 -11.67
CA GLU A 300 0.23 -39.84 -12.17
C GLU A 300 -0.97 -39.96 -11.23
N LYS A 301 -0.74 -39.86 -9.92
CA LYS A 301 -1.79 -39.83 -8.92
C LYS A 301 -2.59 -38.52 -8.97
N PHE A 302 -1.91 -37.38 -9.10
CA PHE A 302 -2.56 -36.09 -9.30
C PHE A 302 -3.45 -36.09 -10.55
N HIS A 303 -2.92 -36.56 -11.69
CA HIS A 303 -3.67 -36.77 -12.93
C HIS A 303 -4.97 -37.54 -12.73
N ARG A 304 -4.94 -38.67 -12.00
CA ARG A 304 -6.14 -39.48 -11.72
C ARG A 304 -7.21 -38.77 -10.90
N TYR A 305 -6.84 -37.84 -10.02
CA TYR A 305 -7.79 -37.13 -9.15
C TYR A 305 -8.25 -35.79 -9.72
N ALA A 306 -7.39 -35.10 -10.46
CA ALA A 306 -7.60 -33.73 -10.92
C ALA A 306 -8.03 -33.64 -12.39
N ASP A 307 -8.07 -34.77 -13.13
CA ASP A 307 -8.40 -34.82 -14.57
C ASP A 307 -7.53 -33.90 -15.43
N VAL A 308 -6.24 -33.77 -15.06
CA VAL A 308 -5.25 -32.98 -15.80
C VAL A 308 -4.65 -33.79 -16.96
N ARG A 309 -3.67 -33.24 -17.71
CA ARG A 309 -3.06 -33.93 -18.85
C ARG A 309 -2.41 -35.27 -18.44
N PRO A 310 -2.45 -36.31 -19.28
CA PRO A 310 -1.64 -37.51 -19.09
C PRO A 310 -0.14 -37.17 -19.09
N LEU A 311 0.69 -38.00 -18.43
CA LEU A 311 2.12 -37.75 -18.28
C LEU A 311 2.83 -37.53 -19.62
N GLU A 312 2.60 -38.37 -20.64
CA GLU A 312 3.20 -38.23 -21.96
C GLU A 312 2.89 -36.86 -22.60
N GLU A 313 1.63 -36.42 -22.58
CA GLU A 313 1.21 -35.13 -23.13
C GLU A 313 1.79 -33.93 -22.36
N PHE A 314 1.99 -34.08 -21.05
CA PHE A 314 2.65 -33.07 -20.24
C PHE A 314 4.14 -32.96 -20.56
N LEU A 315 4.84 -34.09 -20.69
CA LEU A 315 6.25 -34.10 -21.05
C LEU A 315 6.48 -33.52 -22.46
N ASP A 316 5.60 -33.80 -23.42
CA ASP A 316 5.63 -33.18 -24.75
C ASP A 316 5.58 -31.64 -24.67
N VAL A 317 4.75 -31.09 -23.78
CA VAL A 317 4.62 -29.63 -23.58
C VAL A 317 5.86 -29.05 -22.92
N VAL A 318 6.45 -29.77 -21.96
CA VAL A 318 7.71 -29.39 -21.32
C VAL A 318 8.83 -29.33 -22.37
N ASP A 319 8.98 -30.36 -23.20
CA ASP A 319 9.96 -30.38 -24.28
C ASP A 319 9.72 -29.25 -25.29
N GLU A 320 8.48 -29.08 -25.75
CA GLU A 320 8.12 -28.00 -26.67
C GLU A 320 8.49 -26.62 -26.09
N TYR A 321 8.17 -26.36 -24.81
CA TYR A 321 8.52 -25.11 -24.15
C TYR A 321 10.03 -24.87 -24.15
N PHE A 322 10.83 -25.87 -23.76
CA PHE A 322 12.28 -25.72 -23.63
C PHE A 322 13.02 -25.70 -24.97
N GLU A 323 12.48 -26.32 -26.02
CA GLU A 323 13.04 -26.31 -27.38
C GLU A 323 12.76 -25.02 -28.16
N GLN A 324 11.67 -24.30 -27.83
CA GLN A 324 11.32 -23.05 -28.51
C GLN A 324 12.34 -21.94 -28.24
N GLN A 325 12.67 -21.14 -29.27
CA GLN A 325 13.54 -19.96 -29.10
C GLN A 325 12.84 -18.79 -28.40
N ASP A 326 11.52 -18.69 -28.55
CA ASP A 326 10.71 -17.62 -27.98
C ASP A 326 9.75 -18.25 -26.98
N ARG A 327 9.90 -17.89 -25.69
CA ARG A 327 9.13 -18.51 -24.61
C ARG A 327 7.69 -18.00 -24.67
N PRO A 328 6.68 -18.88 -24.63
CA PRO A 328 5.30 -18.44 -24.61
C PRO A 328 5.01 -17.67 -23.31
N PRO A 329 4.27 -16.55 -23.36
CA PRO A 329 3.88 -15.83 -22.16
C PRO A 329 2.86 -16.64 -21.35
N VAL A 330 2.94 -16.57 -20.02
CA VAL A 330 2.03 -17.31 -19.12
C VAL A 330 0.63 -16.71 -19.18
N PRO A 331 -0.42 -17.47 -19.54
CA PRO A 331 -1.78 -16.97 -19.55
C PRO A 331 -2.32 -16.87 -18.12
N ILE A 332 -2.83 -15.70 -17.76
CA ILE A 332 -3.48 -15.42 -16.47
C ILE A 332 -4.85 -14.77 -16.69
N GLY A 333 -5.76 -14.97 -15.75
CA GLY A 333 -7.06 -14.32 -15.77
C GLY A 333 -7.03 -12.90 -15.21
N TYR A 334 -8.20 -12.26 -15.15
CA TYR A 334 -8.32 -10.88 -14.66
C TYR A 334 -7.98 -10.71 -13.19
N SER A 335 -8.14 -11.77 -12.42
CA SER A 335 -7.86 -11.80 -10.99
C SER A 335 -6.44 -12.28 -10.69
N SER A 336 -5.60 -12.46 -11.72
CA SER A 336 -4.24 -13.00 -11.70
C SER A 336 -4.15 -14.50 -11.43
N GLU A 337 -5.27 -15.22 -11.51
CA GLU A 337 -5.31 -16.68 -11.48
C GLU A 337 -4.58 -17.27 -12.69
N VAL A 338 -3.84 -18.35 -12.50
CA VAL A 338 -3.15 -19.05 -13.59
C VAL A 338 -4.16 -19.79 -14.46
N LEU A 339 -4.07 -19.62 -15.78
CA LEU A 339 -4.93 -20.31 -16.74
C LEU A 339 -4.24 -21.51 -17.43
N ASP A 340 -2.90 -21.51 -17.46
CA ASP A 340 -2.10 -22.66 -17.90
C ASP A 340 -0.98 -22.92 -16.87
N PRO A 341 -1.22 -23.80 -15.88
CA PRO A 341 -0.27 -24.07 -14.82
C PRO A 341 0.97 -24.83 -15.29
N VAL A 342 0.89 -25.55 -16.41
CA VAL A 342 2.06 -26.25 -16.99
C VAL A 342 3.07 -25.25 -17.54
N VAL A 343 2.59 -24.26 -18.32
CA VAL A 343 3.46 -23.19 -18.84
C VAL A 343 4.01 -22.34 -17.69
N ALA A 344 3.17 -22.02 -16.69
CA ALA A 344 3.63 -21.29 -15.51
C ALA A 344 4.74 -22.04 -14.75
N ALA A 345 4.59 -23.35 -14.54
CA ALA A 345 5.61 -24.18 -13.90
C ALA A 345 6.91 -24.25 -14.71
N CYS A 346 6.83 -24.34 -16.04
CA CYS A 346 8.03 -24.31 -16.90
C CYS A 346 8.80 -22.98 -16.76
N VAL A 347 8.07 -21.85 -16.73
CA VAL A 347 8.66 -20.53 -16.54
C VAL A 347 9.28 -20.40 -15.15
N LEU A 348 8.58 -20.80 -14.09
CA LEU A 348 9.09 -20.74 -12.71
C LEU A 348 10.28 -21.68 -12.48
N TYR A 349 10.35 -22.80 -13.21
CA TYR A 349 11.50 -23.72 -13.16
C TYR A 349 12.80 -23.04 -13.64
N GLU A 350 12.72 -22.10 -14.59
CA GLU A 350 13.88 -21.31 -15.06
C GLU A 350 14.32 -20.23 -14.05
N GLN A 351 13.59 -20.06 -12.93
CA GLN A 351 13.83 -19.07 -11.87
C GLN A 351 14.02 -17.61 -12.37
N PRO A 352 13.15 -17.09 -13.24
CA PRO A 352 13.28 -15.71 -13.71
C PRO A 352 12.83 -14.71 -12.64
N ASP A 353 13.52 -13.57 -12.53
CA ASP A 353 13.03 -12.44 -11.72
C ASP A 353 11.70 -11.89 -12.26
N GLN A 354 11.58 -11.87 -13.60
CA GLN A 354 10.42 -11.36 -14.33
C GLN A 354 10.20 -12.16 -15.61
N PHE A 355 8.94 -12.35 -15.99
CA PHE A 355 8.55 -13.04 -17.23
C PHE A 355 7.32 -12.40 -17.87
N GLU A 356 7.04 -12.77 -19.11
CA GLU A 356 5.87 -12.26 -19.82
C GLU A 356 4.60 -13.02 -19.41
N VAL A 357 3.56 -12.28 -19.06
CA VAL A 357 2.22 -12.81 -18.83
C VAL A 357 1.27 -12.26 -19.87
N THR A 358 0.31 -13.07 -20.27
CA THR A 358 -0.82 -12.63 -21.08
C THR A 358 -2.09 -12.68 -20.26
N ILE A 359 -2.84 -11.58 -20.27
CA ILE A 359 -4.12 -11.54 -19.57
C ILE A 359 -5.26 -11.83 -20.51
N GLU A 360 -6.08 -12.80 -20.11
CA GLU A 360 -7.20 -13.33 -20.90
C GLU A 360 -8.53 -13.24 -20.14
N ASN A 361 -9.62 -13.21 -20.90
CA ASN A 361 -10.96 -13.25 -20.34
C ASN A 361 -11.34 -14.70 -20.02
N SER A 362 -11.01 -15.15 -18.80
CA SER A 362 -11.59 -16.38 -18.28
C SER A 362 -13.01 -16.12 -17.77
N ALA A 363 -13.98 -16.82 -18.34
CA ALA A 363 -15.35 -16.86 -17.80
C ALA A 363 -15.53 -17.96 -16.74
N ALA A 364 -14.53 -18.84 -16.58
CA ALA A 364 -14.53 -19.92 -15.62
C ALA A 364 -13.61 -19.56 -14.44
N ASP A 365 -14.03 -19.91 -13.23
CA ASP A 365 -13.13 -19.91 -12.09
C ASP A 365 -12.04 -20.98 -12.38
N ALA A 366 -10.77 -20.60 -12.24
CA ALA A 366 -9.68 -21.56 -12.38
C ALA A 366 -9.80 -22.62 -11.28
N ASP A 367 -9.49 -23.88 -11.61
CA ASP A 367 -9.45 -24.94 -10.62
C ASP A 367 -8.37 -24.62 -9.57
N GLN A 368 -8.70 -24.89 -8.31
CA GLN A 368 -7.83 -24.63 -7.17
C GLN A 368 -7.47 -25.95 -6.48
N TYR A 369 -6.18 -26.11 -6.20
CA TYR A 369 -5.60 -27.27 -5.57
C TYR A 369 -4.77 -26.81 -4.36
N PRO A 370 -5.42 -26.33 -3.28
CA PRO A 370 -4.72 -26.00 -2.04
C PRO A 370 -4.06 -27.24 -1.40
N MET A 371 -3.12 -27.06 -0.47
CA MET A 371 -2.45 -28.19 0.21
C MET A 371 -3.48 -29.12 0.88
N THR A 372 -4.50 -28.54 1.51
CA THR A 372 -5.62 -29.28 2.10
C THR A 372 -6.36 -30.21 1.11
N TRP A 373 -6.32 -29.92 -0.20
CA TRP A 373 -6.89 -30.80 -1.23
C TRP A 373 -6.11 -32.12 -1.36
N PHE A 374 -4.78 -32.05 -1.22
CA PHE A 374 -3.89 -33.21 -1.27
C PHE A 374 -3.98 -34.03 0.02
N GLU A 375 -3.99 -33.37 1.18
CA GLU A 375 -4.10 -34.01 2.50
C GLU A 375 -5.41 -34.80 2.67
N ASN A 376 -6.51 -34.33 2.08
CA ASN A 376 -7.82 -35.00 2.13
C ASN A 376 -7.97 -36.16 1.13
N ARG A 377 -6.89 -36.58 0.49
CA ARG A 377 -6.86 -37.67 -0.50
C ARG A 377 -5.77 -38.66 -0.14
N ASP A 378 -5.72 -39.79 -0.84
CA ASP A 378 -4.85 -40.90 -0.48
C ASP A 378 -3.35 -40.66 -0.80
N PHE A 379 -2.85 -39.41 -0.90
CA PHE A 379 -1.42 -39.13 -1.09
C PHE A 379 -0.60 -39.65 0.09
N THR A 380 0.62 -40.11 -0.17
CA THR A 380 1.52 -40.62 0.89
C THR A 380 2.14 -39.45 1.64
N GLU A 381 2.47 -39.63 2.92
CA GLU A 381 3.11 -38.56 3.72
C GLU A 381 4.38 -38.04 3.04
N THR A 382 5.23 -38.94 2.53
CA THR A 382 6.42 -38.57 1.75
C THR A 382 6.12 -37.64 0.57
N ALA A 383 4.99 -37.84 -0.11
CA ALA A 383 4.64 -37.00 -1.25
C ALA A 383 4.07 -35.64 -0.82
N LEU A 384 3.41 -35.58 0.35
CA LEU A 384 2.99 -34.31 0.96
C LEU A 384 4.20 -33.53 1.44
N ASP A 385 5.19 -34.21 2.03
CA ASP A 385 6.46 -33.62 2.44
C ASP A 385 7.23 -33.08 1.24
N ASP A 386 7.34 -33.83 0.14
CA ASP A 386 7.94 -33.36 -1.11
C ASP A 386 7.26 -32.08 -1.63
N LEU A 387 5.92 -32.00 -1.54
CA LEU A 387 5.18 -30.80 -1.91
C LEU A 387 5.46 -29.63 -0.97
N ARG A 388 5.50 -29.84 0.35
CA ARG A 388 5.82 -28.81 1.36
C ARG A 388 7.24 -28.29 1.18
N THR A 389 8.22 -29.17 1.02
CA THR A 389 9.61 -28.79 0.73
C THR A 389 9.68 -28.01 -0.57
N LYS A 390 9.01 -28.48 -1.64
CA LYS A 390 9.01 -27.75 -2.91
C LYS A 390 8.34 -26.39 -2.81
N PHE A 391 7.29 -26.27 -2.01
CA PHE A 391 6.62 -25.00 -1.73
C PHE A 391 7.57 -24.01 -1.07
N SER A 392 8.21 -24.40 0.03
CA SER A 392 9.23 -23.60 0.72
C SER A 392 10.33 -23.14 -0.24
N MET A 393 10.88 -24.04 -1.05
CA MET A 393 11.89 -23.71 -2.06
C MET A 393 11.38 -22.72 -3.12
N LEU A 394 10.12 -22.84 -3.55
CA LEU A 394 9.54 -21.93 -4.54
C LEU A 394 9.42 -20.52 -3.97
N LEU A 395 8.90 -20.40 -2.74
CA LEU A 395 8.74 -19.12 -2.06
C LEU A 395 10.09 -18.47 -1.78
N ASP A 396 11.06 -19.24 -1.29
CA ASP A 396 12.42 -18.79 -1.04
C ASP A 396 13.07 -18.32 -2.34
N SER A 397 13.24 -19.18 -3.34
CA SER A 397 13.96 -18.84 -4.60
C SER A 397 13.44 -17.59 -5.32
N HIS A 398 12.16 -17.22 -5.15
CA HIS A 398 11.58 -16.03 -5.77
C HIS A 398 11.43 -14.83 -4.82
N GLY A 399 11.89 -14.92 -3.56
CA GLY A 399 11.88 -13.83 -2.59
C GLY A 399 10.50 -13.50 -2.02
N VAL A 400 9.63 -14.50 -1.92
CA VAL A 400 8.28 -14.39 -1.36
C VAL A 400 8.29 -14.61 0.16
N LEU A 401 9.21 -15.42 0.68
CA LEU A 401 9.45 -15.54 2.13
C LEU A 401 10.12 -14.27 2.65
N PHE A 402 9.47 -13.57 3.58
CA PHE A 402 10.00 -12.32 4.12
C PHE A 402 11.04 -12.57 5.20
N GLU A 403 12.18 -11.89 5.08
CA GLU A 403 13.24 -11.94 6.06
C GLU A 403 12.94 -11.02 7.25
N VAL A 404 13.00 -11.60 8.44
CA VAL A 404 12.83 -10.94 9.73
C VAL A 404 14.12 -11.10 10.53
N ILE A 405 14.80 -9.98 10.78
CA ILE A 405 16.05 -9.93 11.54
C ILE A 405 15.77 -9.39 12.93
N VAL A 406 16.02 -10.19 13.96
CA VAL A 406 16.02 -9.76 15.36
C VAL A 406 17.43 -9.32 15.73
N TRP A 407 17.54 -8.10 16.26
CA TRP A 407 18.83 -7.45 16.53
C TRP A 407 19.42 -7.86 17.88
N PRO A 408 20.75 -7.67 18.08
CA PRO A 408 21.42 -8.08 19.31
C PRO A 408 20.82 -7.57 20.64
N PRO A 409 20.25 -6.35 20.73
CA PRO A 409 19.64 -5.89 21.98
C PRO A 409 18.45 -6.73 22.44
N ALA A 410 17.87 -7.54 21.56
CA ALA A 410 16.77 -8.44 21.86
C ALA A 410 17.22 -9.89 22.12
N ASN A 411 18.52 -10.16 22.28
CA ASN A 411 19.04 -11.53 22.42
C ASN A 411 18.38 -12.31 23.56
N ASP A 412 18.23 -11.68 24.73
CA ASP A 412 17.55 -12.30 25.89
C ASP A 412 16.08 -12.72 25.61
N TYR A 413 15.50 -12.27 24.50
CA TYR A 413 14.13 -12.54 24.06
C TYR A 413 14.06 -13.32 22.74
N PHE A 414 15.17 -13.81 22.19
CA PHE A 414 15.17 -14.51 20.90
C PHE A 414 14.23 -15.70 20.87
N GLU A 415 14.28 -16.57 21.88
CA GLU A 415 13.40 -17.75 21.95
C GLU A 415 11.93 -17.32 22.09
N GLU A 416 11.62 -16.34 22.96
CA GLU A 416 10.24 -15.87 23.12
C GLU A 416 9.69 -15.23 21.84
N ILE A 417 10.53 -14.49 21.11
CA ILE A 417 10.16 -13.90 19.82
C ILE A 417 9.93 -14.98 18.77
N LEU A 418 10.82 -15.98 18.71
CA LEU A 418 10.70 -17.10 17.77
C LEU A 418 9.44 -17.92 18.04
N ASP A 419 9.19 -18.29 19.30
CA ASP A 419 7.98 -19.01 19.72
C ASP A 419 6.72 -18.24 19.32
N SER A 420 6.69 -16.94 19.62
CA SER A 420 5.55 -16.07 19.26
C SER A 420 5.37 -15.97 17.74
N LEU A 421 6.45 -15.98 16.96
CA LEU A 421 6.37 -15.96 15.49
C LEU A 421 5.88 -17.29 14.93
N ILE A 422 6.33 -18.42 15.48
CA ILE A 422 5.87 -19.76 15.09
C ILE A 422 4.37 -19.94 15.38
N GLU A 423 3.89 -19.40 16.51
CA GLU A 423 2.47 -19.43 16.87
C GLU A 423 1.60 -18.54 15.97
N GLU A 424 2.13 -17.41 15.51
CA GLU A 424 1.36 -16.37 14.82
C GLU A 424 1.47 -16.42 13.29
N GLU A 425 2.61 -16.88 12.75
CA GLU A 425 2.98 -16.80 11.33
C GLU A 425 3.60 -18.14 10.85
N SER A 426 3.57 -18.44 9.54
CA SER A 426 4.26 -19.65 9.03
C SER A 426 5.77 -19.40 8.94
N VAL A 427 6.52 -19.92 9.90
CA VAL A 427 8.00 -19.87 9.89
C VAL A 427 8.56 -21.02 9.05
N HIS A 428 9.43 -20.68 8.09
CA HIS A 428 10.04 -21.65 7.18
C HIS A 428 11.49 -21.98 7.52
N SER A 429 12.24 -21.00 8.02
CA SER A 429 13.62 -21.20 8.46
C SER A 429 14.01 -20.19 9.53
N CYS A 430 15.01 -20.56 10.31
CA CYS A 430 15.56 -19.72 11.36
C CYS A 430 17.04 -20.04 11.56
N THR A 431 17.86 -19.00 11.48
CA THR A 431 19.31 -19.10 11.61
C THR A 431 19.81 -18.06 12.59
N ARG A 432 20.59 -18.51 13.57
CA ARG A 432 21.32 -17.64 14.49
C ARG A 432 22.72 -17.41 13.93
N LEU A 433 23.10 -16.14 13.82
CA LEU A 433 24.38 -15.72 13.24
C LEU A 433 25.13 -14.86 14.26
N THR A 434 26.38 -15.22 14.50
CA THR A 434 27.28 -14.47 15.39
C THR A 434 28.37 -13.79 14.57
N PHE A 435 28.48 -12.48 14.72
CA PHE A 435 29.47 -11.66 14.03
C PHE A 435 30.44 -11.02 15.01
N ASP A 436 31.69 -10.82 14.57
CA ASP A 436 32.55 -9.82 15.18
C ASP A 436 32.01 -8.41 14.90
N ARG A 437 32.49 -7.42 15.67
CA ARG A 437 31.99 -6.05 15.58
C ARG A 437 32.15 -5.41 14.20
N GLU A 438 33.30 -5.63 13.54
CA GLU A 438 33.59 -5.01 12.24
C GLU A 438 32.67 -5.59 11.16
N THR A 439 32.57 -6.93 11.10
CA THR A 439 31.70 -7.64 10.18
C THR A 439 30.22 -7.30 10.41
N PHE A 440 29.79 -7.15 11.67
CA PHE A 440 28.42 -6.75 12.00
C PHE A 440 28.08 -5.33 11.51
N ASP A 441 28.98 -4.37 11.73
CA ASP A 441 28.76 -2.99 11.31
C ASP A 441 28.68 -2.90 9.77
N GLU A 442 29.53 -3.64 9.05
CA GLU A 442 29.46 -3.78 7.59
C GLU A 442 28.15 -4.43 7.13
N PHE A 443 27.72 -5.52 7.78
CA PHE A 443 26.45 -6.21 7.48
C PHE A 443 25.26 -5.25 7.59
N VAL A 444 25.15 -4.52 8.71
CA VAL A 444 24.04 -3.57 8.91
C VAL A 444 24.09 -2.47 7.85
N TYR A 445 25.29 -1.96 7.53
CA TYR A 445 25.44 -0.94 6.49
C TYR A 445 24.93 -1.42 5.14
N ASP A 446 25.38 -2.59 4.69
CA ASP A 446 25.02 -3.17 3.40
C ASP A 446 23.53 -3.51 3.35
N LEU A 447 22.96 -4.03 4.44
CA LEU A 447 21.54 -4.33 4.55
C LEU A 447 20.69 -3.07 4.29
N TYR A 448 21.00 -1.95 4.94
CA TYR A 448 20.26 -0.70 4.73
C TYR A 448 20.58 -0.05 3.37
N ALA A 449 21.76 -0.28 2.80
CA ALA A 449 22.12 0.22 1.47
C ALA A 449 21.20 -0.31 0.35
N THR A 450 20.51 -1.43 0.58
CA THR A 450 19.55 -2.01 -0.37
C THR A 450 18.27 -1.16 -0.53
N GLN A 451 17.98 -0.27 0.42
CA GLN A 451 16.78 0.58 0.43
C GLN A 451 16.91 1.78 -0.50
N THR A 452 15.79 2.20 -1.08
CA THR A 452 15.76 3.32 -2.04
C THR A 452 15.99 4.69 -1.40
N GLU A 453 15.64 4.87 -0.13
CA GLU A 453 15.75 6.15 0.59
C GLU A 453 16.34 5.93 1.99
N VAL A 454 17.65 6.16 2.12
CA VAL A 454 18.38 5.93 3.38
C VAL A 454 18.84 7.24 4.00
N ARG A 455 18.55 7.40 5.30
CA ARG A 455 19.13 8.44 6.14
C ARG A 455 20.34 7.90 6.89
N TRP A 456 21.52 8.04 6.29
CA TRP A 456 22.77 7.47 6.82
C TRP A 456 23.10 7.96 8.24
N ASP A 457 22.80 9.22 8.56
CA ASP A 457 22.97 9.79 9.91
C ASP A 457 22.17 9.03 10.98
N TYR A 458 21.00 8.51 10.60
CA TYR A 458 20.16 7.69 11.46
C TYR A 458 20.66 6.24 11.52
N ILE A 459 21.15 5.69 10.40
CA ILE A 459 21.70 4.33 10.35
C ILE A 459 22.99 4.21 11.16
N GLU A 460 23.90 5.19 11.09
CA GLU A 460 25.12 5.22 11.92
C GLU A 460 24.78 5.19 13.42
N GLN A 461 23.85 6.06 13.85
CA GLN A 461 23.35 6.05 15.23
C GLN A 461 22.68 4.72 15.60
N LYS A 462 22.01 4.09 14.63
CA LYS A 462 21.36 2.79 14.84
C LYS A 462 22.41 1.70 15.06
N ILE A 463 23.44 1.63 14.22
CA ILE A 463 24.56 0.69 14.32
C ILE A 463 25.25 0.78 15.70
N GLU A 464 25.52 2.00 16.17
CA GLU A 464 26.07 2.21 17.51
C GLU A 464 25.15 1.69 18.63
N ARG A 465 23.83 1.82 18.44
CA ARG A 465 22.81 1.46 19.44
C ARG A 465 22.42 -0.01 19.44
N ILE A 466 22.52 -0.70 18.31
CA ILE A 466 22.15 -2.12 18.18
C ILE A 466 23.35 -3.04 18.30
N GLY A 467 24.57 -2.58 18.03
CA GLY A 467 25.71 -3.48 18.06
C GLY A 467 26.21 -3.76 19.48
N GLY A 468 26.60 -5.02 19.71
CA GLY A 468 27.29 -5.54 20.89
C GLY A 468 28.61 -6.21 20.51
N ASP A 469 29.32 -6.81 21.47
CA ASP A 469 30.51 -7.64 21.19
C ASP A 469 30.47 -8.91 22.07
N PRO A 470 30.18 -10.10 21.49
CA PRO A 470 29.85 -10.35 20.08
C PRO A 470 28.44 -9.83 19.70
N SER A 471 28.19 -9.63 18.40
CA SER A 471 26.87 -9.26 17.88
C SER A 471 26.16 -10.47 17.31
N GLU A 472 25.20 -10.99 18.05
CA GLU A 472 24.37 -12.12 17.62
C GLU A 472 23.03 -11.59 17.06
N ILE A 473 22.61 -12.13 15.92
CA ILE A 473 21.29 -11.87 15.32
C ILE A 473 20.53 -13.17 15.13
N LEU A 474 19.20 -13.04 15.08
CA LEU A 474 18.32 -14.10 14.64
C LEU A 474 17.72 -13.71 13.28
N SER A 475 17.90 -14.54 12.27
CA SER A 475 17.30 -14.38 10.94
C SER A 475 16.19 -15.40 10.77
N ILE A 476 14.98 -14.94 10.50
CA ILE A 476 13.77 -15.76 10.46
C ILE A 476 13.06 -15.50 9.13
N GLN A 477 12.81 -16.56 8.37
CA GLN A 477 12.01 -16.48 7.15
C GLN A 477 10.57 -16.85 7.43
N ILE A 478 9.67 -15.92 7.12
CA ILE A 478 8.23 -16.09 7.32
C ILE A 478 7.44 -16.01 6.00
N GLU A 479 6.38 -16.81 5.91
CA GLU A 479 5.37 -16.70 4.87
C GLU A 479 4.40 -15.56 5.19
N VAL A 480 4.10 -14.73 4.20
CA VAL A 480 3.03 -13.72 4.32
C VAL A 480 2.08 -13.88 3.14
N PRO A 481 0.96 -14.62 3.31
CA PRO A 481 0.04 -14.98 2.22
C PRO A 481 -0.48 -13.81 1.38
N ASP A 482 -0.84 -12.70 2.01
CA ASP A 482 -1.22 -11.45 1.32
C ASP A 482 -0.51 -10.29 2.01
N PRO A 483 0.68 -9.86 1.57
CA PRO A 483 1.41 -8.79 2.23
C PRO A 483 0.87 -7.39 1.91
N ARG A 484 -0.27 -7.27 1.20
CA ARG A 484 -0.95 -6.02 0.79
C ARG A 484 0.00 -4.87 0.41
N ILE A 485 1.07 -5.16 -0.35
CA ILE A 485 2.21 -4.24 -0.58
C ILE A 485 1.81 -3.00 -1.37
N ARG A 486 1.70 -1.84 -0.68
CA ARG A 486 1.40 -0.55 -1.29
C ARG A 486 2.58 0.39 -1.38
N GLU A 487 2.86 0.92 -2.59
CA GLU A 487 3.95 1.89 -2.77
C GLU A 487 5.27 1.36 -2.19
N CYS A 488 5.57 0.07 -2.45
CA CYS A 488 6.71 -0.66 -1.87
C CYS A 488 6.67 -0.84 -0.35
N ASN A 489 5.48 -0.80 0.26
CA ASN A 489 5.27 -1.04 1.70
C ASN A 489 4.20 -2.08 1.99
N SER A 490 4.59 -3.19 2.59
CA SER A 490 3.70 -4.23 3.10
C SER A 490 3.01 -3.74 4.36
N HIS A 491 1.68 -3.84 4.38
CA HIS A 491 0.91 -3.50 5.57
C HIS A 491 1.14 -4.54 6.67
N GLU A 492 1.14 -5.81 6.28
CA GLU A 492 1.39 -6.99 7.12
C GLU A 492 2.76 -6.91 7.78
N MET A 493 3.83 -6.73 7.00
CA MET A 493 5.18 -6.65 7.58
C MET A 493 5.31 -5.45 8.51
N LYS A 494 4.63 -4.34 8.20
CA LYS A 494 4.58 -3.19 9.11
C LYS A 494 3.87 -3.54 10.41
N GLU A 495 2.71 -4.20 10.35
CA GLU A 495 1.95 -4.65 11.53
C GLU A 495 2.76 -5.62 12.39
N ILE A 496 3.42 -6.60 11.78
CA ILE A 496 4.33 -7.54 12.47
C ILE A 496 5.44 -6.75 13.17
N LYS A 497 6.17 -5.88 12.45
CA LYS A 497 7.24 -5.06 13.05
C LYS A 497 6.75 -4.21 14.23
N GLU A 498 5.60 -3.56 14.10
CA GLU A 498 5.04 -2.70 15.15
C GLU A 498 4.62 -3.52 16.38
N ARG A 499 3.95 -4.67 16.19
CA ARG A 499 3.55 -5.59 17.26
C ARG A 499 4.72 -6.03 18.14
N TYR A 500 5.80 -6.53 17.53
CA TYR A 500 6.97 -6.99 18.27
C TYR A 500 7.76 -5.83 18.91
N ARG A 501 7.80 -4.66 18.26
CA ARG A 501 8.42 -3.46 18.85
C ARG A 501 7.66 -2.99 20.08
N GLU A 502 6.33 -2.95 20.04
CA GLU A 502 5.49 -2.56 21.18
C GLU A 502 5.65 -3.51 22.36
N ARG A 503 5.73 -4.82 22.08
CA ARG A 503 5.88 -5.86 23.11
C ARG A 503 7.26 -5.87 23.78
N TYR A 504 8.33 -5.72 23.01
CA TYR A 504 9.70 -5.96 23.51
C TYR A 504 10.55 -4.70 23.70
N ASN A 505 10.35 -3.60 22.96
CA ASN A 505 11.16 -2.39 23.17
C ASN A 505 11.09 -1.85 24.61
N PRO A 506 9.94 -1.84 25.32
CA PRO A 506 9.90 -1.36 26.71
C PRO A 506 10.76 -2.18 27.68
N GLN A 507 11.05 -3.44 27.33
CA GLN A 507 11.87 -4.33 28.14
C GLN A 507 13.36 -4.22 27.77
N ILE A 508 13.64 -4.11 26.47
CA ILE A 508 14.99 -3.99 25.91
C ILE A 508 15.62 -2.61 26.19
N ALA A 509 14.82 -1.55 26.06
CA ALA A 509 15.27 -0.16 26.17
C ALA A 509 14.23 0.68 26.95
N PRO A 510 14.08 0.46 28.27
CA PRO A 510 13.07 1.15 29.08
C PRO A 510 13.24 2.67 29.09
N ASP A 511 14.48 3.16 28.94
CA ASP A 511 14.79 4.59 28.90
C ASP A 511 14.51 5.24 27.53
N ASP A 512 14.37 4.43 26.46
CA ASP A 512 14.08 4.91 25.10
C ASP A 512 13.31 3.83 24.30
N PRO A 513 12.03 3.59 24.62
CA PRO A 513 11.22 2.52 24.03
C PRO A 513 10.88 2.75 22.55
N ASN A 514 11.15 3.94 22.00
CA ASN A 514 10.92 4.27 20.59
C ASN A 514 12.11 3.95 19.68
N THR A 515 13.11 3.24 20.19
CA THR A 515 14.40 3.08 19.51
C THR A 515 14.41 2.14 18.31
N ARG A 516 13.34 1.38 18.07
CA ARG A 516 13.24 0.41 16.95
C ARG A 516 14.45 -0.53 16.90
N ARG A 517 14.89 -0.99 18.09
CA ARG A 517 16.07 -1.85 18.31
C ARG A 517 15.73 -3.34 18.38
N THR A 518 14.46 -3.74 18.37
CA THR A 518 14.08 -5.16 18.42
C THR A 518 14.27 -5.86 17.08
N ILE A 519 13.56 -5.40 16.04
CA ILE A 519 13.36 -6.18 14.81
C ILE A 519 13.46 -5.30 13.56
N HIS A 520 14.03 -5.86 12.50
CA HIS A 520 14.00 -5.37 11.13
C HIS A 520 13.28 -6.39 10.25
N ALA A 521 12.49 -5.90 9.31
CA ALA A 521 11.89 -6.73 8.29
C ALA A 521 11.65 -5.88 7.06
N THR A 522 11.76 -6.50 5.89
CA THR A 522 11.59 -5.81 4.62
C THR A 522 10.12 -5.49 4.34
N ASP A 523 9.89 -4.55 3.42
CA ASP A 523 8.58 -3.95 3.16
C ASP A 523 8.03 -4.35 1.77
N ASP A 524 8.85 -4.94 0.91
CA ASP A 524 8.45 -5.43 -0.41
C ASP A 524 9.37 -6.55 -0.90
N TYR A 525 8.95 -7.29 -1.92
CA TYR A 525 9.69 -8.44 -2.47
C TYR A 525 11.08 -8.08 -3.04
N ILE A 526 11.25 -6.88 -3.60
CA ILE A 526 12.52 -6.45 -4.21
C ILE A 526 13.53 -6.17 -3.10
N HIS A 527 13.12 -5.40 -2.09
CA HIS A 527 13.93 -5.15 -0.90
C HIS A 527 14.23 -6.47 -0.20
N ASN A 528 13.23 -7.34 -0.05
CA ASN A 528 13.40 -8.66 0.55
C ASN A 528 14.48 -9.50 -0.12
N ARG A 529 14.43 -9.64 -1.45
CA ARG A 529 15.44 -10.38 -2.22
C ARG A 529 16.85 -9.82 -2.01
N LYS A 530 17.00 -8.50 -2.12
CA LYS A 530 18.30 -7.84 -1.93
C LYS A 530 18.83 -7.97 -0.50
N SER A 531 17.96 -7.86 0.50
CA SER A 531 18.35 -8.02 1.90
C SER A 531 18.84 -9.44 2.18
N ARG A 532 18.21 -10.43 1.54
CA ARG A 532 18.64 -11.82 1.62
C ARG A 532 19.96 -12.07 0.88
N ASP A 533 20.15 -11.49 -0.30
CA ASP A 533 21.46 -11.56 -1.00
C ASP A 533 22.59 -11.02 -0.10
N VAL A 534 22.31 -9.95 0.67
CA VAL A 534 23.25 -9.43 1.68
C VAL A 534 23.43 -10.44 2.80
N LEU A 535 22.35 -10.96 3.40
CA LEU A 535 22.42 -11.93 4.48
C LEU A 535 23.27 -13.16 4.09
N GLU A 536 22.99 -13.79 2.96
CA GLU A 536 23.73 -14.95 2.44
C GLU A 536 25.23 -14.64 2.26
N ALA A 537 25.56 -13.47 1.71
CA ALA A 537 26.95 -13.04 1.54
C ALA A 537 27.69 -12.83 2.88
N TYR A 538 26.96 -12.55 3.96
CA TYR A 538 27.51 -12.39 5.31
C TYR A 538 27.47 -13.68 6.13
N MET A 539 26.62 -14.66 5.81
CA MET A 539 26.66 -15.99 6.43
C MET A 539 28.05 -16.61 6.28
N GLU A 540 28.68 -16.50 5.10
CA GLU A 540 30.05 -16.99 4.87
C GLU A 540 31.12 -16.29 5.73
N LYS A 541 30.81 -15.10 6.27
CA LYS A 541 31.71 -14.30 7.12
C LYS A 541 31.36 -14.41 8.61
N ALA A 542 30.26 -15.07 8.97
CA ALA A 542 29.87 -15.24 10.36
C ALA A 542 30.91 -16.07 11.13
N MET A 543 31.11 -15.75 12.39
CA MET A 543 31.98 -16.51 13.28
C MET A 543 31.37 -17.87 13.65
N GLU A 544 30.05 -17.88 13.83
CA GLU A 544 29.24 -19.04 14.19
C GLU A 544 27.87 -18.94 13.49
N ILE A 545 27.37 -20.09 13.06
CA ILE A 545 26.07 -20.25 12.39
C ILE A 545 25.39 -21.44 13.06
N ASP A 546 24.26 -21.18 13.69
CA ASP A 546 23.39 -22.23 14.23
C ASP A 546 22.07 -22.21 13.47
N GLU A 547 21.85 -23.24 12.65
CA GLU A 547 20.55 -23.48 12.01
C GLU A 547 19.60 -24.08 13.04
N LEU A 548 18.58 -23.30 13.44
CA LEU A 548 17.57 -23.72 14.41
C LEU A 548 16.39 -24.39 13.71
N ILE A 549 16.04 -23.92 12.52
CA ILE A 549 14.95 -24.42 11.68
C ILE A 549 15.44 -24.41 10.23
N SER A 550 15.39 -25.55 9.53
CA SER A 550 15.86 -25.67 8.15
C SER A 550 14.72 -25.88 7.16
N LEU A 551 14.88 -25.37 5.94
CA LEU A 551 13.96 -25.59 4.81
C LEU A 551 13.97 -27.05 4.31
N GLU A 552 15.04 -27.79 4.59
CA GLU A 552 15.27 -29.14 4.04
C GLU A 552 14.57 -30.24 4.87
N GLU A 553 14.17 -29.95 6.10
CA GLU A 553 13.47 -30.91 6.97
C GLU A 553 12.06 -30.40 7.31
N PRO A 554 10.99 -31.14 6.92
CA PRO A 554 9.64 -30.77 7.33
C PRO A 554 9.52 -30.94 8.85
N HIS A 555 9.44 -29.83 9.58
CA HIS A 555 9.22 -29.83 11.03
C HIS A 555 7.71 -29.78 11.31
N THR A 556 7.19 -30.78 12.03
CA THR A 556 5.85 -30.69 12.63
C THR A 556 5.89 -29.83 13.89
N VAL A 557 4.74 -29.25 14.28
CA VAL A 557 4.60 -28.49 15.56
C VAL A 557 5.12 -29.29 16.76
N GLU A 558 4.99 -30.63 16.74
CA GLU A 558 5.52 -31.52 17.79
C GLU A 558 7.05 -31.65 17.78
N GLN A 559 7.71 -31.50 16.62
CA GLN A 559 9.18 -31.50 16.52
C GLN A 559 9.80 -30.17 16.95
N PHE A 560 9.06 -29.06 16.85
CA PHE A 560 9.46 -27.77 17.40
C PHE A 560 9.58 -27.79 18.93
N GLU A 561 8.72 -28.53 19.63
CA GLU A 561 8.78 -28.68 21.09
C GLU A 561 9.97 -29.53 21.59
N GLU A 562 10.60 -30.34 20.72
CA GLU A 562 11.74 -31.20 21.07
C GLU A 562 13.12 -30.61 20.69
N LEU A 563 13.15 -29.62 19.79
CA LEU A 563 14.36 -28.89 19.36
C LEU A 563 14.76 -27.77 20.33
N ILE A 564 13.81 -27.31 21.16
CA ILE A 564 13.96 -26.35 22.26
C ILE A 564 14.28 -27.09 23.57
#